data_AF-A0A075HW27-F1
#
_entry.id   AF-A0A075HW27-F1
#
_cell.length_a   1.000
_cell.length_b   1.000
_cell.length_c   1.000
_cell.angle_alpha   90.00
_cell.angle_beta   90.00
_cell.angle_gamma   90.00
#
_symmetry.space_group_name_H-M   'P 1'
#
loop_
_entity.id
_entity.type
_entity.pdbx_description
1 polymer ?
#
loop_
_entity_poly.entity_id
_entity_poly.type
_entity_poly.pdbx_seq_one_letter_code
_entity_poly.pdbx_strand_id
1 'polypeptide(L)' 'MATKKGSSPNVYKYYKIDNEKLSKTHKTCSRCGKGVFMSEHKDRKTCGKCGLTEFI' A
#
# COMPACT_ATOMS: atom_id res chain seq x y z
N MET A 1 22.37 -15.93 7.95
CA MET A 1 21.74 -15.25 6.80
C MET A 1 21.34 -13.85 7.25
N ALA A 2 22.02 -12.81 6.76
CA ALA A 2 21.72 -11.43 7.15
C ALA A 2 20.31 -11.06 6.68
N THR A 3 19.37 -10.99 7.62
CA THR A 3 18.02 -10.46 7.40
C THR A 3 18.17 -8.99 7.02
N LYS A 4 18.09 -8.68 5.71
CA LYS A 4 17.93 -7.31 5.25
C LYS A 4 16.66 -6.77 5.89
N LYS A 5 16.80 -5.94 6.94
CA LYS A 5 15.69 -5.18 7.51
C LYS A 5 15.24 -4.22 6.41
N GLY A 6 14.25 -4.67 5.61
CA GLY A 6 13.64 -3.82 4.61
C GLY A 6 13.14 -2.55 5.28
N SER A 7 13.40 -1.40 4.65
CA SER A 7 12.85 -0.12 5.08
C SER A 7 11.37 -0.30 5.39
N SER A 8 10.99 -0.06 6.65
CA SER A 8 9.59 -0.14 7.07
C SER A 8 8.79 0.78 6.16
N PRO A 9 7.81 0.27 5.39
CA PRO A 9 7.03 1.11 4.50
C PRO A 9 6.35 2.18 5.34
N ASN A 10 6.45 3.43 4.91
CA ASN A 10 6.00 4.58 5.70
C ASN A 10 4.48 4.74 5.56
N VAL A 11 3.75 3.75 6.08
CA VAL A 11 2.31 3.54 5.82
C VAL A 11 1.45 4.72 6.27
N TYR A 12 1.89 5.47 7.29
CA TYR A 12 1.18 6.65 7.77
C TYR A 12 1.05 7.75 6.71
N LYS A 13 1.97 7.81 5.73
CA LYS A 13 1.94 8.81 4.66
C LYS A 13 0.79 8.61 3.68
N TYR A 14 0.17 7.43 3.68
CA TYR A 14 -0.95 7.10 2.80
C TYR A 14 -2.31 7.51 3.37
N TYR A 15 -2.32 8.13 4.54
CA TYR A 15 -3.50 8.74 5.13
C TYR A 15 -3.41 10.25 4.94
N LYS A 16 -4.38 10.82 4.25
CA LYS A 16 -4.53 12.26 4.09
C LYS A 16 -5.74 12.71 4.89
N ILE A 17 -5.56 13.78 5.66
CA ILE A 17 -6.62 14.40 6.46
C ILE A 17 -7.00 15.67 5.72
N ASP A 18 -8.16 15.68 5.09
CA ASP A 18 -8.71 16.87 4.45
C ASP A 18 -9.85 17.40 5.32
N ASN A 19 -9.52 18.42 6.12
CA ASN A 19 -10.35 19.21 7.05
C ASN A 19 -11.11 18.43 8.15
N GLU A 20 -11.86 17.38 7.80
CA GLU A 20 -12.55 16.45 8.72
C GLU A 20 -12.68 15.01 8.16
N LYS A 21 -12.21 14.75 6.93
CA LYS A 21 -12.33 13.44 6.28
C LYS A 21 -10.98 12.75 6.18
N LEU A 22 -10.89 11.54 6.72
CA LEU A 22 -9.75 10.64 6.56
C LEU A 22 -9.85 9.97 5.18
N SER A 23 -9.06 10.43 4.22
CA SER A 23 -8.94 9.82 2.90
C SER A 23 -7.69 8.92 2.83
N LYS A 24 -7.84 7.76 2.18
CA LYS A 24 -6.72 6.84 1.91
C LYS A 24 -6.23 7.08 0.50
N THR A 25 -4.95 7.41 0.36
CA THR A 25 -4.35 7.72 -0.95
C THR A 25 -4.21 6.46 -1.82
N HIS A 26 -3.92 5.30 -1.19
CA HIS A 26 -3.68 4.04 -1.90
C HIS A 26 -4.82 3.05 -1.70
N LYS A 27 -5.07 2.23 -2.73
CA LYS A 27 -6.01 1.10 -2.63
C LYS A 27 -5.52 0.11 -1.57
N THR A 28 -6.45 -0.39 -0.77
CA THR A 28 -6.21 -1.53 0.13
C THR A 28 -6.36 -2.82 -0.68
N CYS A 29 -5.47 -3.78 -0.46
CA CYS A 29 -5.57 -5.08 -1.12
C CYS A 29 -6.77 -5.87 -0.55
N SER A 30 -7.70 -6.29 -1.41
CA SER A 30 -8.86 -7.11 -1.05
C SER A 30 -8.47 -8.46 -0.44
N ARG A 31 -7.37 -9.06 -0.92
CA ARG A 31 -6.90 -10.39 -0.49
C ARG A 31 -6.10 -10.38 0.80
N CYS A 32 -5.39 -9.29 1.09
CA CYS A 32 -4.58 -9.17 2.30
C CYS A 32 -5.31 -8.52 3.48
N GLY A 33 -6.44 -7.86 3.21
CA GLY A 33 -7.25 -7.21 4.24
C GLY A 33 -6.72 -5.84 4.67
N LYS A 34 -7.32 -5.34 5.75
CA LYS A 34 -7.10 -3.99 6.27
C LYS A 34 -5.66 -3.82 6.74
N GLY A 35 -4.98 -2.78 6.23
CA GLY A 35 -3.60 -2.43 6.60
C GLY A 35 -2.55 -2.76 5.53
N VAL A 36 -2.91 -3.48 4.45
CA VAL A 36 -2.00 -3.70 3.31
C VAL A 36 -2.40 -2.82 2.15
N PHE A 37 -1.61 -1.77 1.94
CA PHE A 37 -1.76 -0.88 0.80
C PHE A 37 -1.07 -1.49 -0.42
N MET A 38 -1.69 -1.32 -1.58
CA MET A 38 -1.09 -1.66 -2.86
C MET A 38 -0.18 -0.51 -3.30
N SER A 39 1.00 -0.87 -3.79
CA SER A 39 1.95 0.06 -4.41
C SER A 39 1.38 0.52 -5.74
N GLU A 40 1.32 1.83 -5.94
CA GLU A 40 0.82 2.43 -7.16
C GLU A 40 2.00 2.78 -8.07
N HIS A 41 2.10 2.08 -9.20
CA HIS A 41 3.01 2.39 -10.30
C HIS A 41 2.21 2.98 -11.46
N LYS A 42 2.89 3.50 -12.48
CA LYS A 42 2.25 4.15 -13.63
C LYS A 42 1.39 3.19 -14.46
N ASP A 43 1.80 1.92 -14.53
CA ASP A 43 1.25 0.86 -15.37
C ASP A 43 0.54 -0.24 -14.57
N ARG A 44 0.67 -0.22 -13.24
CA ARG A 44 0.18 -1.31 -12.38
C ARG A 44 0.04 -0.91 -10.92
N LYS A 45 -0.86 -1.57 -10.22
CA LYS A 45 -0.98 -1.59 -8.76
C LYS A 45 -0.57 -2.96 -8.26
N THR A 46 0.46 -3.03 -7.42
CA THR A 46 1.01 -4.30 -6.94
C THR A 46 0.87 -4.45 -5.43
N CYS A 47 0.49 -5.65 -4.99
CA CYS A 47 0.43 -6.05 -3.59
C CYS A 47 1.73 -6.76 -3.22
N GLY A 48 2.60 -6.10 -2.45
CA GLY A 48 3.87 -6.70 -2.02
C GLY A 48 3.74 -7.93 -1.10
N LYS A 49 2.58 -8.13 -0.46
CA LYS A 49 2.33 -9.26 0.45
C LYS A 49 1.72 -10.49 -0.23
N CYS A 50 0.93 -10.30 -1.28
CA CYS A 50 0.16 -11.35 -1.95
C CYS A 50 0.47 -11.54 -3.43
N GLY A 51 1.33 -10.70 -4.01
CA GLY A 51 1.68 -10.74 -5.43
C GLY A 51 0.56 -10.30 -6.37
N LEU A 52 -0.59 -9.88 -5.86
CA LEU A 52 -1.69 -9.39 -6.70
C LEU A 52 -1.26 -8.14 -7.45
N THR A 53 -1.30 -8.22 -8.78
CA THR A 53 -0.96 -7.11 -9.66
C THR A 53 -2.20 -6.78 -10.49
N GLU A 54 -2.76 -5.60 -10.27
CA GLU A 54 -3.82 -5.02 -11.11
C GLU A 54 -3.14 -4.07 -12.10
N PHE A 55 -3.15 -4.39 -13.38
CA PHE A 55 -2.71 -3.46 -14.43
C PHE A 55 -3.84 -2.47 -14.70
N ILE A 56 -3.52 -1.17 -14.72
CA ILE A 56 -4.49 -0.07 -14.92
C ILE A 56 -4.02 0.74 -16.11
#